data_AF-A0A9X6XD16-F1
#
_entry.id   AF-A0A9X6XD16-F1
#
_cell.length_a   1.000
_cell.length_b   1.000
_cell.length_c   1.000
_cell.angle_alpha   90.00
_cell.angle_beta   90.00
_cell.angle_gamma   90.00
#
_symmetry.space_group_name_H-M   'P 1'
#
loop_
_entity.id
_entity.type
_entity.pdbx_description
1 polymer ?
#
loop_
_entity_poly.entity_id
_entity_poly.type
_entity_poly.pdbx_seq_one_letter_code
_entity_poly.pdbx_strand_id
1 'polypeptide(L)'
;MGYETPHQEGVIEIRNVITDVNNQDKIDNLQQVLAFAKQINNEKFDLGKPNLHLFINSPKEGVLLIHAKIWFTRDGAIVNMGDYRKVSLTNAKMLKKIVGYKDL
;
A
#
# COMPACT_ATOMS: atom_id res chain seq x y z
N MET A 1 -0.47 -15.64 20.63
CA MET A 1 0.02 -16.51 19.55
C MET A 1 0.26 -15.61 18.34
N GLY A 2 1.52 -15.36 17.99
CA GLY A 2 1.89 -14.53 16.83
C GLY A 2 2.04 -15.42 15.61
N TYR A 3 1.30 -15.13 14.53
CA TYR A 3 1.45 -15.85 13.27
C TYR A 3 2.66 -15.29 12.52
N GLU A 4 3.74 -16.06 12.48
CA GLU A 4 4.83 -15.87 11.53
C GLU A 4 4.34 -16.29 10.15
N THR A 5 3.94 -15.32 9.32
CA THR A 5 3.77 -15.57 7.89
C THR A 5 5.14 -15.69 7.23
N PRO A 6 5.30 -16.60 6.24
CA PRO A 6 6.58 -16.88 5.61
C PRO A 6 7.11 -15.62 4.91
N HIS A 7 8.29 -15.18 5.35
CA HIS A 7 9.01 -14.04 4.81
C HIS A 7 9.31 -14.31 3.32
N GLN A 8 8.64 -13.61 2.40
CA GLN A 8 8.93 -13.73 0.97
C GLN A 8 10.19 -12.93 0.64
N GLU A 9 11.29 -13.61 0.35
CA GLU A 9 12.55 -12.97 -0.03
C GLU A 9 12.36 -12.00 -1.21
N GLY A 10 12.71 -10.73 -0.97
CA GLY A 10 12.66 -9.63 -1.92
C GLY A 10 11.43 -8.69 -1.82
N VAL A 11 10.48 -8.97 -0.93
CA VAL A 11 9.35 -8.06 -0.65
C VAL A 11 9.61 -7.33 0.66
N ILE A 12 9.63 -6.00 0.62
CA ILE A 12 9.65 -5.22 1.87
C ILE A 12 8.25 -5.34 2.47
N GLU A 13 8.12 -6.16 3.51
CA GLU A 13 6.89 -6.28 4.26
C GLU A 13 6.85 -5.18 5.31
N ILE A 14 6.20 -4.06 4.98
CA ILE A 14 6.00 -2.98 5.95
C ILE A 14 4.70 -3.27 6.69
N ARG A 15 4.81 -3.98 7.81
CA ARG A 15 3.73 -4.07 8.80
C ARG A 15 3.70 -2.79 9.63
N ASN A 16 3.20 -1.72 9.03
CA ASN A 16 2.86 -0.53 9.79
C ASN A 16 1.55 -0.78 10.53
N VAL A 17 1.66 -1.28 11.75
CA VAL A 17 0.56 -1.26 12.70
C VAL A 17 0.35 0.21 13.11
N ILE A 18 -0.50 0.92 12.37
CA ILE A 18 -0.85 2.31 12.68
C ILE A 18 -1.89 2.30 13.81
N THR A 19 -1.47 1.94 15.02
CA THR A 19 -2.33 1.86 16.22
C THR A 19 -2.56 3.19 16.93
N ASP A 20 -1.92 4.26 16.47
CA ASP A 20 -1.88 5.53 17.19
C ASP A 20 -2.78 6.59 16.54
N VAL A 21 -3.60 7.26 17.36
CA VAL A 21 -4.47 8.37 16.95
C VAL A 21 -3.63 9.51 16.34
N ASN A 22 -2.34 9.62 16.69
CA ASN A 22 -1.36 10.55 16.11
C ASN A 22 -1.00 10.28 14.64
N ASN A 23 -1.44 9.18 14.05
CA ASN A 23 -1.21 8.87 12.63
C ASN A 23 -2.51 8.90 11.80
N GLN A 24 -3.59 9.47 12.32
CA GLN A 24 -4.83 9.71 11.57
C GLN A 24 -4.54 10.43 10.25
N ASP A 25 -3.72 11.48 10.26
CA ASP A 25 -3.30 12.19 9.04
C ASP A 25 -2.67 11.26 8.00
N LYS A 26 -1.87 10.26 8.42
CA LYS A 26 -1.27 9.31 7.47
C LYS A 26 -2.31 8.36 6.89
N ILE A 27 -3.27 7.93 7.72
CA ILE A 27 -4.40 7.08 7.28
C ILE A 27 -5.28 7.87 6.30
N ASP A 28 -5.64 9.11 6.63
CA ASP A 28 -6.49 9.95 5.79
C ASP A 28 -5.81 10.27 4.45
N ASN A 29 -4.52 10.62 4.49
CA ASN A 29 -3.73 10.86 3.29
C ASN A 29 -3.63 9.59 2.41
N LEU A 30 -3.48 8.42 3.03
CA LEU A 30 -3.48 7.17 2.28
C LEU A 30 -4.86 6.89 1.67
N GLN A 31 -5.93 7.04 2.44
CA GLN A 31 -7.29 6.88 1.94
C GLN A 31 -7.55 7.82 0.77
N GLN A 32 -7.08 9.06 0.85
CA GLN A 32 -7.16 10.03 -0.25
C GLN A 32 -6.39 9.55 -1.49
N VAL A 33 -5.14 9.10 -1.32
CA VAL A 33 -4.35 8.54 -2.43
C VAL A 33 -5.06 7.37 -3.12
N LEU A 34 -5.67 6.48 -2.33
CA LEU A 34 -6.40 5.31 -2.81
C LEU A 34 -7.74 5.68 -3.45
N ALA A 35 -8.41 6.72 -2.96
CA ALA A 35 -9.67 7.22 -3.52
C ALA A 35 -9.48 7.82 -4.93
N PHE A 36 -8.32 8.45 -5.17
CA PHE A 36 -7.96 8.97 -6.49
C PHE A 36 -7.32 7.92 -7.42
N ALA A 37 -7.10 6.70 -6.94
CA ALA A 37 -6.55 5.64 -7.76
C ALA A 37 -7.61 5.17 -8.78
N LYS A 38 -7.24 5.15 -10.06
CA LYS A 38 -8.14 4.74 -11.12
C LYS A 38 -8.09 3.23 -11.29
N GLN A 39 -9.24 2.56 -11.21
CA GLN A 39 -9.33 1.14 -11.54
C GLN A 39 -8.85 0.90 -12.98
N ILE A 40 -8.09 -0.17 -13.16
CA ILE A 40 -7.56 -0.59 -14.46
C ILE A 40 -8.00 -2.03 -14.72
N ASN A 41 -8.36 -2.34 -15.97
CA ASN A 41 -8.72 -3.70 -16.36
C ASN A 41 -7.50 -4.62 -16.21
N ASN A 42 -7.74 -5.77 -15.59
CA ASN A 42 -6.73 -6.73 -15.14
C ASN A 42 -6.08 -7.54 -16.27
N GLU A 43 -6.22 -7.10 -17.52
CA GLU A 43 -5.79 -7.87 -18.68
C GLU A 43 -4.28 -7.70 -18.88
N LYS A 44 -3.53 -8.55 -18.16
CA LYS A 44 -2.10 -8.85 -18.36
C LYS A 44 -1.11 -7.73 -18.00
N PHE A 45 -1.11 -7.28 -16.76
CA PHE A 45 0.08 -6.61 -16.24
C PHE A 45 1.08 -7.67 -15.75
N ASP A 46 2.17 -7.89 -16.49
CA ASP A 46 3.33 -8.63 -15.97
C ASP A 46 4.11 -7.69 -15.04
N LEU A 47 3.70 -7.64 -13.78
CA LEU A 47 4.24 -6.71 -12.77
C LEU A 47 5.40 -7.31 -11.98
N GLY A 48 5.74 -8.58 -12.20
CA GLY A 48 6.67 -9.30 -11.35
C GLY A 48 6.28 -9.25 -9.85
N LYS A 49 7.29 -9.21 -8.97
CA LYS A 49 7.07 -9.14 -7.52
C LYS A 49 6.70 -7.70 -7.09
N PRO A 50 5.74 -7.54 -6.15
CA PRO A 50 5.42 -6.23 -5.58
C PRO A 50 6.62 -5.65 -4.82
N ASN A 51 6.81 -4.35 -4.91
CA ASN A 51 7.84 -3.64 -4.16
C ASN A 51 7.51 -3.56 -2.66
N LEU A 52 6.20 -3.53 -2.34
CA LEU A 52 5.71 -3.29 -0.99
C LEU A 52 4.41 -4.05 -0.73
N HIS A 53 4.34 -4.71 0.43
CA HIS A 53 3.08 -5.16 1.02
C HIS A 53 2.70 -4.22 2.17
N LEU A 54 1.53 -3.61 2.06
CA LEU A 54 1.00 -2.66 3.03
C LEU A 54 -0.15 -3.32 3.79
N PHE A 55 0.00 -3.40 5.11
CA PHE A 55 -1.03 -3.85 6.04
C PHE A 55 -1.33 -2.71 7.00
N ILE A 56 -2.59 -2.28 7.06
CA ILE A 56 -3.04 -1.22 7.97
C ILE A 56 -4.18 -1.74 8.81
N ASN A 57 -4.01 -1.61 10.13
CA ASN A 57 -5.04 -1.85 11.12
C ASN A 57 -5.40 -0.51 11.75
N SER A 58 -6.59 0.03 11.46
CA SER A 58 -7.06 1.25 12.11
C SER A 58 -7.63 0.93 13.51
N PRO A 59 -7.26 1.69 14.56
CA PRO A 59 -7.72 1.48 15.94
C PRO A 59 -9.09 2.12 16.24
N LYS A 60 -9.58 3.05 15.42
CA LYS A 60 -10.91 3.65 15.61
C LYS A 60 -11.98 2.71 15.05
N GLU A 61 -12.81 2.18 15.95
CA GLU A 61 -14.06 1.42 15.77
C GLU A 61 -14.11 0.48 14.56
N GLY A 62 -13.94 -0.83 14.79
CA GLY A 62 -14.38 -1.86 13.84
C GLY A 62 -13.43 -2.16 12.66
N VAL A 63 -12.14 -2.38 12.96
CA VAL A 63 -11.16 -3.15 12.16
C VAL A 63 -11.24 -2.98 10.64
N LEU A 64 -10.90 -1.81 10.12
CA LEU A 64 -10.53 -1.69 8.71
C LEU A 64 -9.11 -2.27 8.54
N LEU A 65 -9.02 -3.50 8.03
CA LEU A 65 -7.76 -4.15 7.65
C LEU A 65 -7.54 -3.92 6.15
N ILE A 66 -6.73 -2.92 5.80
CA ILE A 66 -6.32 -2.72 4.40
C ILE A 66 -5.10 -3.61 4.16
N HIS A 67 -5.24 -4.56 3.23
CA HIS A 67 -4.13 -5.29 2.65
C HIS A 67 -3.97 -4.85 1.20
N ALA A 68 -2.83 -4.21 0.90
CA ALA A 68 -2.52 -3.74 -0.44
C ALA A 68 -1.14 -4.23 -0.89
N LYS A 69 -1.06 -4.70 -2.14
CA LYS A 69 0.22 -4.93 -2.83
C LYS A 69 0.51 -3.76 -3.75
N ILE A 70 1.71 -3.23 -3.68
CA ILE A 70 2.09 -2.01 -4.39
C ILE A 70 3.31 -2.28 -5.26
N TRP A 71 3.20 -1.90 -6.54
CA TRP A 71 4.30 -1.86 -7.51
C TRP A 71 4.58 -0.41 -7.86
N PHE A 72 5.77 0.08 -7.52
CA PHE A 72 6.22 1.40 -7.95
C PHE A 72 6.79 1.28 -9.37
N THR A 73 6.27 2.12 -10.27
CA THR A 73 6.69 2.17 -11.67
C THR A 73 7.23 3.56 -11.99
N ARG A 74 7.84 3.73 -13.16
CA ARG A 74 8.34 5.05 -13.59
C ARG A 74 7.21 6.09 -13.72
N ASP A 75 6.00 5.65 -14.04
CA ASP A 75 4.82 6.49 -14.25
C ASP A 75 3.93 6.66 -13.00
N GLY A 76 4.30 6.05 -11.88
CA GLY A 76 3.58 6.14 -10.61
C GLY A 76 3.57 4.84 -9.84
N ALA A 77 2.39 4.32 -9.55
CA ALA A 77 2.27 3.04 -8.88
C ALA A 77 1.03 2.26 -9.35
N ILE A 78 1.11 0.94 -9.20
CA ILE A 78 -0.04 0.06 -9.32
C ILE A 78 -0.30 -0.52 -7.93
N VAL A 79 -1.56 -0.52 -7.53
CA VAL A 79 -2.01 -1.02 -6.24
C VAL A 79 -3.03 -2.12 -6.46
N ASN A 80 -2.90 -3.23 -5.76
CA ASN A 80 -3.89 -4.31 -5.72
C ASN A 80 -4.45 -4.44 -4.30
N MET A 81 -5.76 -4.24 -4.18
CA MET A 81 -6.54 -4.38 -2.93
C MET A 81 -7.75 -5.31 -3.11
N GLY A 82 -7.72 -6.19 -4.12
CA GLY A 82 -8.90 -6.93 -4.61
C GLY A 82 -9.25 -6.55 -6.06
N ASP A 83 -8.89 -5.34 -6.47
CA ASP A 83 -8.85 -4.88 -7.85
C ASP A 83 -7.54 -4.12 -8.11
N TYR A 84 -7.11 -4.06 -9.38
CA TYR A 84 -5.91 -3.32 -9.76
C TYR A 84 -6.27 -1.86 -10.02
N ARG A 85 -5.50 -0.96 -9.41
CA ARG A 85 -5.65 0.49 -9.58
C ARG A 85 -4.33 1.14 -9.93
N LYS A 86 -4.39 2.10 -10.84
CA LYS A 86 -3.26 2.98 -11.17
C LYS A 86 -3.31 4.23 -10.30
N VAL A 87 -2.18 4.49 -9.65
CA VAL A 87 -1.90 5.70 -8.88
C VAL A 87 -0.97 6.58 -9.71
N SER A 88 -1.27 7.86 -9.80
CA SER A 88 -0.46 8.84 -10.53
C SER A 88 0.94 8.99 -9.91
N LEU A 89 1.90 9.50 -10.69
CA LEU A 89 3.26 9.74 -10.19
C LEU A 89 3.31 10.63 -8.93
N THR A 90 2.50 11.69 -8.88
CA THR A 90 2.42 12.59 -7.72
C THR A 90 1.95 11.84 -6.47
N ASN A 91 0.89 11.06 -6.60
CA ASN A 91 0.33 10.29 -5.48
C ASN A 91 1.23 9.12 -5.08
N ALA A 92 1.93 8.51 -6.04
CA ALA A 92 2.92 7.46 -5.77
C ALA A 92 4.12 8.00 -4.97
N LYS A 93 4.59 9.22 -5.27
CA LYS A 93 5.64 9.88 -4.46
C LYS A 93 5.15 10.16 -3.04
N MET A 94 3.89 10.59 -2.88
CA MET A 94 3.28 10.79 -1.56
C MET A 94 3.16 9.47 -0.80
N LEU A 95 2.74 8.40 -1.48
CA LEU A 95 2.67 7.05 -0.92
C LEU A 95 4.03 6.57 -0.42
N LYS A 96 5.10 6.74 -1.22
CA LYS A 96 6.48 6.42 -0.81
C LYS A 96 6.87 7.15 0.48
N LYS A 97 6.53 8.44 0.60
CA LYS A 97 6.80 9.22 1.82
C LYS A 97 6.02 8.73 3.03
N ILE A 98 4.72 8.45 2.87
CA ILE A 98 3.84 7.98 3.96
C ILE A 98 4.35 6.66 4.53
N VAL A 99 4.74 5.73 3.65
CA VAL A 99 5.18 4.39 4.04
C VAL A 99 6.69 4.31 4.33
N GLY A 100 7.41 5.43 4.21
CA GLY A 100 8.86 5.48 4.45
C GLY A 100 9.70 4.67 3.46
N TYR A 101 9.17 4.42 2.25
CA TYR A 101 9.88 3.67 1.22
C TYR A 101 11.06 4.48 0.70
N LYS A 102 12.27 3.91 0.85
CA LYS A 102 13.49 4.42 0.22
C LYS A 102 13.77 3.56 -1.01
N ASP A 103 13.85 4.17 -2.19
CA ASP A 103 14.39 3.47 -3.36
C ASP A 103 15.80 2.99 -3.01
N LEU A 104 16.00 1.67 -3.07
CA LEU A 104 17.31 1.01 -2.92
C LEU A 104 18.09 1.12 -4.23
#